data_AF-A0A5R8LUV7-F1
#
_entry.id   AF-A0A5R8LUV7-F1
#
_cell.length_a   1.000
_cell.length_b   1.000
_cell.length_c   1.000
_cell.angle_alpha   90.00
_cell.angle_beta   90.00
_cell.angle_gamma   90.00
#
_symmetry.space_group_name_H-M   'P 1'
#
loop_
_entity.id
_entity.type
_entity.pdbx_description
1 polymer ?
#
loop_
_entity_poly.entity_id
_entity_poly.type
_entity_poly.pdbx_seq_one_letter_code
_entity_poly.pdbx_strand_id
1 'polypeptide(L)'
;MVYYRAWRDQAMHGVNTTILDPNPQSMLDLPYGINIINVFSYVPAGQEAKAQPFFDKLKDVYAPEMHRRGTKLVRALDYGRMVDGLIQQYGKNPTASEIDEYVQTLIYELSGQWGLDGIDIDMEQSPDAEKVALSDRIIRTMGQYLGPKAENGTLLIYDTNGSYLAPFENVMSYFSNLGYQQYGSGPNRTEKMRQTYTAAGFPQNRLLAGLTFPEEGDHNRWYDTDPNHFLRSNMHTVAAFSRENLGGMFVYAVDRDGRTYEEPDFSHIRKTTYRWTKTAILETKGYPLNEIKAAAYRHLKKIAPQISPIQYQLLHRQINQATNAFEVNSVFMKDDFNGAVDPTFDAVKEMQTGM
;
A
#
# COMPACT_ATOMS: atom_id res chain seq x y z
N MET A 1 4.47 -1.10 -2.48
CA MET A 1 2.99 -1.00 -2.62
C MET A 1 2.43 -0.42 -1.34
N VAL A 2 1.22 0.14 -1.34
CA VAL A 2 0.54 0.58 -0.10
C VAL A 2 -0.94 0.23 -0.16
N TYR A 3 -1.57 -0.07 0.97
CA TYR A 3 -3.03 -0.13 1.06
C TYR A 3 -3.56 1.20 1.59
N TYR A 4 -4.36 1.87 0.77
CA TYR A 4 -5.02 3.11 1.09
C TYR A 4 -6.49 2.83 1.41
N ARG A 5 -6.87 2.95 2.68
CA ARG A 5 -8.23 2.67 3.14
C ARG A 5 -9.17 3.77 2.65
N ALA A 6 -10.02 3.45 1.68
CA ALA A 6 -10.86 4.44 0.99
C ALA A 6 -11.75 5.23 1.95
N TRP A 7 -12.25 4.59 3.01
CA TRP A 7 -13.08 5.24 4.04
C TRP A 7 -12.33 6.21 4.96
N ARG A 8 -11.03 6.41 4.73
CA ARG A 8 -10.17 7.42 5.37
C ARG A 8 -9.77 8.54 4.41
N ASP A 9 -10.23 8.51 3.16
CA ASP A 9 -10.12 9.64 2.24
C ASP A 9 -11.10 10.75 2.63
N GLN A 10 -10.70 11.99 2.45
CA GLN A 10 -11.51 13.18 2.65
C GLN A 10 -12.80 13.18 1.83
N ALA A 11 -12.84 12.46 0.69
CA ALA A 11 -14.01 12.32 -0.15
C ALA A 11 -14.95 11.18 0.27
N MET A 12 -14.60 10.36 1.27
CA MET A 12 -15.46 9.29 1.80
C MET A 12 -15.67 9.48 3.31
N HIS A 13 -16.68 10.26 3.70
CA HIS A 13 -16.95 10.55 5.11
C HIS A 13 -18.08 9.70 5.70
N GLY A 14 -17.86 9.18 6.91
CA GLY A 14 -18.88 8.43 7.67
C GLY A 14 -19.28 7.09 7.04
N VAL A 15 -18.39 6.51 6.23
CA VAL A 15 -18.54 5.16 5.67
C VAL A 15 -17.65 4.19 6.44
N ASN A 16 -18.13 2.97 6.71
CA ASN A 16 -17.35 1.92 7.36
C ASN A 16 -16.62 2.34 8.65
N THR A 17 -17.22 3.23 9.46
CA THR A 17 -16.57 3.70 10.68
C THR A 17 -17.57 4.20 11.72
N THR A 18 -17.20 4.08 12.99
CA THR A 18 -17.86 4.69 14.15
C THR A 18 -17.17 5.97 14.63
N ILE A 19 -15.99 6.29 14.10
CA ILE A 19 -15.25 7.51 14.43
C ILE A 19 -15.74 8.64 13.52
N LEU A 20 -16.20 9.74 14.13
CA LEU A 20 -16.88 10.84 13.44
C LEU A 20 -15.94 11.97 13.02
N ASP A 21 -14.64 11.86 13.30
CA ASP A 21 -13.66 12.85 12.87
C ASP A 21 -13.72 13.05 11.35
N PRO A 22 -13.53 14.28 10.86
CA PRO A 22 -13.35 14.51 9.44
C PRO A 22 -12.08 13.80 8.97
N ASN A 23 -12.15 13.14 7.82
CA ASN A 23 -10.98 12.55 7.19
C ASN A 23 -10.11 13.67 6.58
N PRO A 24 -8.85 13.86 7.02
CA PRO A 24 -8.05 15.01 6.60
C PRO A 24 -7.13 14.71 5.40
N GLN A 25 -7.15 13.49 4.88
CA GLN A 25 -6.17 13.00 3.92
C GLN A 25 -6.80 12.69 2.57
N SER A 26 -6.02 12.82 1.51
CA SER A 26 -6.40 12.51 0.14
C SER A 26 -5.42 11.52 -0.47
N MET A 27 -5.89 10.68 -1.40
CA MET A 27 -4.97 9.90 -2.23
C MET A 27 -3.92 10.78 -2.96
N LEU A 28 -4.23 12.05 -3.23
CA LEU A 28 -3.27 13.01 -3.81
C LEU A 28 -2.10 13.36 -2.90
N ASP A 29 -2.25 13.19 -1.59
CA ASP A 29 -1.21 13.45 -0.60
C ASP A 29 -0.17 12.32 -0.53
N LEU A 30 -0.45 11.17 -1.17
CA LEU A 30 0.46 10.03 -1.18
C LEU A 30 1.82 10.39 -1.80
N PRO A 31 2.93 9.93 -1.19
CA PRO A 31 4.29 10.23 -1.65
C PRO A 31 4.59 9.79 -3.09
N TYR A 32 5.52 10.51 -3.72
CA TYR A 32 6.15 10.05 -4.96
C TYR A 32 6.97 8.79 -4.72
N GLY A 33 7.10 7.97 -5.76
CA GLY A 33 7.88 6.74 -5.70
C GLY A 33 7.10 5.51 -5.22
N ILE A 34 5.81 5.62 -4.90
CA ILE A 34 4.92 4.45 -4.75
C ILE A 34 4.66 3.84 -6.13
N ASN A 35 4.91 2.53 -6.27
CA ASN A 35 4.68 1.83 -7.54
C ASN A 35 3.24 1.33 -7.72
N ILE A 36 2.61 0.87 -6.62
CA ILE A 36 1.28 0.27 -6.62
C ILE A 36 0.53 0.78 -5.39
N ILE A 37 -0.69 1.25 -5.57
CA ILE A 37 -1.65 1.59 -4.52
C ILE A 37 -2.80 0.58 -4.61
N ASN A 38 -3.06 -0.16 -3.53
CA ASN A 38 -4.32 -0.85 -3.36
C ASN A 38 -5.36 0.15 -2.83
N VAL A 39 -6.41 0.37 -3.60
CA VAL A 39 -7.61 1.11 -3.21
C VAL A 39 -8.46 0.20 -2.34
N PHE A 40 -8.14 0.15 -1.05
CA PHE A 40 -8.78 -0.76 -0.10
C PHE A 40 -10.14 -0.19 0.32
N SER A 41 -11.20 -0.62 -0.37
CA SER A 41 -12.55 -0.09 -0.17
C SER A 41 -13.50 -1.16 0.32
N TYR A 42 -14.16 -0.92 1.45
CA TYR A 42 -15.35 -1.65 1.86
C TYR A 42 -16.48 -0.64 2.12
N VAL A 43 -17.60 -0.84 1.42
CA VAL A 43 -18.80 -0.01 1.55
C VAL A 43 -19.91 -0.89 2.12
N PRO A 44 -20.29 -0.69 3.40
CA PRO A 44 -21.43 -1.40 3.97
C PRO A 44 -22.71 -1.09 3.20
N ALA A 45 -23.60 -2.09 3.11
CA ALA A 45 -24.89 -1.94 2.47
C ALA A 45 -25.67 -0.74 3.05
N GLY A 46 -26.23 0.10 2.19
CA GLY A 46 -26.94 1.32 2.55
C GLY A 46 -26.05 2.55 2.75
N GLN A 47 -24.74 2.44 2.54
CA GLN A 47 -23.79 3.56 2.62
C GLN A 47 -23.24 3.99 1.25
N GLU A 48 -23.76 3.43 0.16
CA GLU A 48 -23.27 3.63 -1.21
C GLU A 48 -23.31 5.10 -1.62
N ALA A 49 -24.41 5.81 -1.33
CA ALA A 49 -24.54 7.23 -1.62
C ALA A 49 -23.48 8.09 -0.91
N LYS A 50 -23.04 7.69 0.30
CA LYS A 50 -21.97 8.38 1.04
C LYS A 50 -20.58 8.06 0.49
N ALA A 51 -20.42 6.89 -0.12
CA ALA A 51 -19.18 6.45 -0.73
C ALA A 51 -18.98 7.00 -2.16
N GLN A 52 -20.06 7.32 -2.86
CA GLN A 52 -20.04 7.77 -4.26
C GLN A 52 -19.06 8.94 -4.54
N PRO A 53 -18.98 10.00 -3.70
CA PRO A 53 -18.08 11.12 -3.98
C PRO A 53 -16.60 10.72 -4.06
N PHE A 54 -16.19 9.69 -3.31
CA PHE A 54 -14.84 9.14 -3.43
C PHE A 54 -14.64 8.40 -4.75
N PHE A 55 -15.61 7.60 -5.19
CA PHE A 55 -15.48 6.84 -6.44
C PHE A 55 -15.50 7.73 -7.68
N ASP A 56 -16.30 8.80 -7.66
CA ASP A 56 -16.27 9.84 -8.71
C ASP A 56 -14.87 10.47 -8.76
N LYS A 57 -14.33 10.85 -7.60
CA LYS A 57 -12.99 11.44 -7.52
C LYS A 57 -11.88 10.45 -7.84
N LEU A 58 -12.06 9.17 -7.52
CA LEU A 58 -11.14 8.09 -7.87
C LEU A 58 -10.98 8.02 -9.38
N LYS A 59 -12.10 8.02 -10.10
CA LYS A 59 -12.15 7.95 -11.57
C LYS A 59 -11.62 9.21 -12.23
N ASP A 60 -12.09 10.37 -11.80
CA ASP A 60 -11.91 11.62 -12.55
C ASP A 60 -10.64 12.38 -12.15
N VAL A 61 -10.09 12.10 -10.96
CA VAL A 61 -8.97 12.87 -10.40
C VAL A 61 -7.83 11.97 -9.93
N TYR A 62 -8.09 11.01 -9.05
CA TYR A 62 -7.02 10.26 -8.39
C TYR A 62 -6.33 9.30 -9.35
N ALA A 63 -7.06 8.48 -10.11
CA ALA A 63 -6.47 7.54 -11.05
C ALA A 63 -5.61 8.25 -12.11
N PRO A 64 -6.11 9.28 -12.83
CA PRO A 64 -5.29 10.03 -13.77
C PRO A 64 -4.01 10.63 -13.16
N GLU A 65 -4.11 11.21 -11.96
CA GLU A 65 -2.96 11.83 -11.30
C GLU A 65 -1.95 10.81 -10.78
N MET A 66 -2.40 9.66 -10.27
CA MET A 66 -1.50 8.57 -9.86
C MET A 66 -0.79 7.95 -11.07
N HIS A 67 -1.50 7.75 -12.18
CA HIS A 67 -0.90 7.31 -13.45
C HIS A 67 0.15 8.31 -13.96
N ARG A 68 -0.11 9.61 -13.87
CA ARG A 68 0.87 10.67 -14.22
C ARG A 68 2.13 10.60 -13.36
N ARG A 69 2.02 10.14 -12.10
CA ARG A 69 3.16 9.88 -11.19
C ARG A 69 3.86 8.53 -11.45
N GLY A 70 3.38 7.75 -12.41
CA GLY A 70 3.88 6.41 -12.73
C GLY A 70 3.45 5.33 -11.74
N THR A 71 2.36 5.56 -11.00
CA THR A 71 1.81 4.66 -10.00
C THR A 71 0.63 3.90 -10.57
N LYS A 72 0.59 2.57 -10.37
CA LYS A 72 -0.57 1.73 -10.70
C LYS A 72 -1.52 1.63 -9.53
N LEU A 73 -2.80 1.42 -9.83
CA LEU A 73 -3.88 1.24 -8.87
C LEU A 73 -4.48 -0.15 -9.01
N VAL A 74 -4.70 -0.83 -7.89
CA VAL A 74 -5.42 -2.10 -7.86
C VAL A 74 -6.53 -2.02 -6.82
N ARG A 75 -7.50 -2.93 -6.88
CA ARG A 75 -8.55 -3.05 -5.86
C ARG A 75 -8.52 -4.42 -5.22
N ALA A 76 -8.65 -4.45 -3.89
CA ALA A 76 -8.73 -5.69 -3.14
C ALA A 76 -10.01 -6.49 -3.47
N LEU A 77 -9.85 -7.81 -3.57
CA LEU A 77 -10.91 -8.80 -3.74
C LEU A 77 -10.68 -9.89 -2.69
N ASP A 78 -11.59 -9.99 -1.71
CA ASP A 78 -11.58 -11.09 -0.76
C ASP A 78 -11.75 -12.44 -1.47
N TYR A 79 -10.84 -13.38 -1.23
CA TYR A 79 -10.86 -14.71 -1.84
C TYR A 79 -12.19 -15.43 -1.57
N GLY A 80 -12.73 -15.31 -0.36
CA GLY A 80 -13.97 -15.97 0.04
C GLY A 80 -15.15 -15.48 -0.81
N ARG A 81 -15.31 -14.15 -0.91
CA ARG A 81 -16.32 -13.49 -1.73
C ARG A 81 -16.18 -13.84 -3.21
N MET A 82 -14.95 -13.96 -3.72
CA MET A 82 -14.71 -14.38 -5.10
C MET A 82 -15.23 -15.80 -5.37
N VAL A 83 -14.94 -16.75 -4.49
CA VAL A 83 -15.34 -18.15 -4.69
C VAL A 83 -16.82 -18.35 -4.36
N ASP A 84 -17.27 -17.84 -3.22
CA ASP A 84 -18.64 -18.01 -2.73
C ASP A 84 -19.64 -17.21 -3.57
N GLY A 85 -19.23 -16.05 -4.13
CA GLY A 85 -20.05 -15.28 -5.07
C GLY A 85 -20.33 -16.04 -6.37
N LEU A 86 -19.33 -16.72 -6.94
CA LEU A 86 -19.52 -17.59 -8.09
C LEU A 86 -20.50 -18.74 -7.77
N ILE A 87 -20.33 -19.38 -6.60
CA ILE A 87 -21.22 -20.46 -6.16
C ILE A 87 -22.66 -19.95 -5.97
N GLN A 88 -22.82 -18.76 -5.41
CA GLN A 88 -24.14 -18.15 -5.20
C GLN A 88 -24.85 -17.85 -6.54
N GLN A 89 -24.09 -17.42 -7.55
CA GLN A 89 -24.65 -17.00 -8.84
C GLN A 89 -24.94 -18.19 -9.77
N TYR A 90 -24.05 -19.18 -9.84
CA TYR A 90 -24.10 -20.27 -10.83
C TYR A 90 -24.04 -21.68 -10.23
N GLY A 91 -23.99 -21.80 -8.90
CA GLY A 91 -23.85 -23.09 -8.21
C GLY A 91 -22.41 -23.62 -8.21
N LYS A 92 -22.24 -24.85 -7.71
CA LYS A 92 -20.90 -25.48 -7.54
C LYS A 92 -20.23 -25.94 -8.85
N ASN A 93 -21.00 -26.08 -9.94
CA ASN A 93 -20.51 -26.62 -11.20
C ASN A 93 -20.72 -25.64 -12.37
N PRO A 94 -20.21 -24.40 -12.30
CA PRO A 94 -20.37 -23.44 -13.37
C PRO A 94 -19.62 -23.90 -14.62
N THR A 95 -20.20 -23.63 -15.77
CA THR A 95 -19.59 -23.78 -17.09
C THR A 95 -18.45 -22.78 -17.29
N ALA A 96 -17.62 -22.99 -18.32
CA ALA A 96 -16.55 -22.04 -18.64
C ALA A 96 -17.08 -20.63 -18.98
N SER A 97 -18.24 -20.53 -19.66
CA SER A 97 -18.85 -19.26 -20.02
C SER A 97 -19.37 -18.50 -18.80
N GLU A 98 -19.93 -19.20 -17.81
CA GLU A 98 -20.42 -18.57 -16.58
C GLU A 98 -19.27 -18.06 -15.70
N ILE A 99 -18.14 -18.79 -15.66
CA ILE A 99 -16.93 -18.29 -14.99
C ILE A 99 -16.38 -17.05 -15.69
N ASP A 100 -16.35 -17.05 -17.02
CA ASP A 100 -15.88 -15.90 -17.79
C ASP A 100 -16.77 -14.67 -17.57
N GLU A 101 -18.09 -14.82 -17.63
CA GLU A 101 -19.05 -13.75 -17.32
C GLU A 101 -18.86 -13.20 -15.89
N TYR A 102 -18.70 -14.09 -14.91
CA TYR A 102 -18.44 -13.72 -13.52
C TYR A 102 -17.14 -12.93 -13.37
N VAL A 103 -16.05 -13.41 -13.98
CA VAL A 103 -14.74 -12.77 -13.94
C VAL A 103 -14.76 -11.41 -14.61
N GLN A 104 -15.36 -11.28 -15.79
CA GLN A 104 -15.47 -9.99 -16.47
C GLN A 104 -16.28 -8.98 -15.64
N THR A 105 -17.33 -9.44 -14.97
CA THR A 105 -18.13 -8.62 -14.04
C THR A 105 -17.27 -8.13 -12.88
N LEU A 106 -16.53 -9.02 -12.20
CA LEU A 106 -15.61 -8.63 -11.13
C LEU A 106 -14.56 -7.60 -11.59
N ILE A 107 -13.95 -7.83 -12.76
CA ILE A 107 -12.95 -6.91 -13.33
C ILE A 107 -13.55 -5.54 -13.61
N TYR A 108 -14.73 -5.49 -14.25
CA TYR A 108 -15.41 -4.24 -14.54
C TYR A 108 -15.78 -3.50 -13.26
N GLU A 109 -16.39 -4.19 -12.30
CA GLU A 109 -16.90 -3.60 -11.07
C GLU A 109 -15.80 -3.06 -10.15
N LEU A 110 -14.71 -3.83 -10.01
CA LEU A 110 -13.64 -3.52 -9.10
C LEU A 110 -12.59 -2.61 -9.73
N SER A 111 -12.28 -2.78 -11.02
CA SER A 111 -11.16 -2.10 -11.67
C SER A 111 -11.62 -1.22 -12.85
N GLY A 112 -12.26 -1.83 -13.86
CA GLY A 112 -12.46 -1.23 -15.18
C GLY A 112 -13.25 0.08 -15.16
N GLN A 113 -14.38 0.14 -14.45
CA GLN A 113 -15.24 1.32 -14.44
C GLN A 113 -14.61 2.56 -13.76
N TRP A 114 -13.56 2.34 -12.96
CA TRP A 114 -12.84 3.37 -12.19
C TRP A 114 -11.46 3.71 -12.78
N GLY A 115 -11.06 3.05 -13.88
CA GLY A 115 -9.75 3.26 -14.51
C GLY A 115 -8.58 2.71 -13.70
N LEU A 116 -8.78 1.64 -12.92
CA LEU A 116 -7.68 0.98 -12.20
C LEU A 116 -6.97 -0.05 -13.08
N ASP A 117 -5.77 -0.45 -12.66
CA ASP A 117 -4.83 -1.28 -13.40
C ASP A 117 -4.88 -2.76 -13.04
N GLY A 118 -5.75 -3.19 -12.11
CA GLY A 118 -5.78 -4.59 -11.70
C GLY A 118 -6.54 -4.91 -10.42
N ILE A 119 -6.39 -6.18 -10.03
CA ILE A 119 -7.01 -6.76 -8.84
C ILE A 119 -5.92 -7.34 -7.93
N ASP A 120 -6.15 -7.23 -6.63
CA ASP A 120 -5.36 -7.85 -5.57
C ASP A 120 -6.25 -8.82 -4.79
N ILE A 121 -5.95 -10.12 -4.87
CA ILE A 121 -6.75 -11.15 -4.19
C ILE A 121 -6.23 -11.31 -2.77
N ASP A 122 -7.05 -10.94 -1.80
CA ASP A 122 -6.77 -11.06 -0.37
C ASP A 122 -7.14 -12.47 0.12
N MET A 123 -6.13 -13.24 0.52
CA MET A 123 -6.26 -14.66 0.82
C MET A 123 -5.68 -15.04 2.20
N GLU A 124 -6.55 -15.03 3.20
CA GLU A 124 -6.20 -15.26 4.62
C GLU A 124 -6.84 -16.52 5.23
N GLN A 125 -7.23 -17.49 4.39
CA GLN A 125 -7.98 -18.68 4.81
C GLN A 125 -7.33 -19.99 4.35
N SER A 126 -7.94 -21.11 4.75
CA SER A 126 -7.53 -22.48 4.40
C SER A 126 -8.70 -23.23 3.75
N PRO A 127 -9.02 -22.95 2.47
CA PRO A 127 -10.14 -23.56 1.75
C PRO A 127 -9.93 -25.07 1.57
N ASP A 128 -11.04 -25.79 1.44
CA ASP A 128 -11.02 -27.18 1.05
C ASP A 128 -10.66 -27.36 -0.45
N ALA A 129 -10.45 -28.61 -0.85
CA ALA A 129 -10.08 -28.96 -2.22
C ALA A 129 -11.13 -28.56 -3.27
N GLU A 130 -12.43 -28.53 -2.92
CA GLU A 130 -13.48 -28.09 -3.85
C GLU A 130 -13.35 -26.59 -4.14
N LYS A 131 -13.18 -25.78 -3.10
CA LYS A 131 -12.99 -24.32 -3.22
C LYS A 131 -11.66 -23.99 -3.91
N VAL A 132 -10.58 -24.73 -3.66
CA VAL A 132 -9.29 -24.57 -4.36
C VAL A 132 -9.45 -24.86 -5.86
N ALA A 133 -10.12 -25.95 -6.24
CA ALA A 133 -10.34 -26.27 -7.65
C ALA A 133 -11.18 -25.20 -8.36
N LEU A 134 -12.15 -24.60 -7.66
CA LEU A 134 -12.98 -23.54 -8.21
C LEU A 134 -12.21 -22.22 -8.34
N SER A 135 -11.43 -21.83 -7.34
CA SER A 135 -10.59 -20.62 -7.41
C SER A 135 -9.53 -20.74 -8.50
N ASP A 136 -8.93 -21.92 -8.71
CA ASP A 136 -8.00 -22.17 -9.80
C ASP A 136 -8.62 -21.83 -11.17
N ARG A 137 -9.89 -22.21 -11.39
CA ARG A 137 -10.62 -21.91 -12.63
C ARG A 137 -10.90 -20.41 -12.76
N ILE A 138 -11.30 -19.76 -11.66
CA ILE A 138 -11.54 -18.31 -11.64
C ILE A 138 -10.24 -17.56 -11.96
N ILE A 139 -9.14 -17.86 -11.26
CA ILE A 139 -7.85 -17.17 -11.40
C ILE A 139 -7.24 -17.39 -12.78
N ARG A 140 -7.34 -18.61 -13.34
CA ARG A 140 -6.92 -18.87 -14.74
C ARG A 140 -7.69 -18.02 -15.74
N THR A 141 -8.99 -17.85 -15.52
CA THR A 141 -9.86 -17.04 -16.39
C THR A 141 -9.56 -15.55 -16.21
N MET A 142 -9.43 -15.08 -14.97
CA MET A 142 -9.02 -13.71 -14.65
C MET A 142 -7.65 -13.38 -15.24
N GLY A 143 -6.73 -14.34 -15.23
CA GLY A 143 -5.39 -14.23 -15.81
C GLY A 143 -5.34 -14.06 -17.33
N GLN A 144 -6.45 -14.27 -18.05
CA GLN A 144 -6.57 -13.95 -19.48
C GLN A 144 -6.73 -12.44 -19.69
N TYR A 145 -7.27 -11.73 -18.70
CA TYR A 145 -7.53 -10.29 -18.73
C TYR A 145 -6.52 -9.50 -17.91
N LEU A 146 -6.01 -10.10 -16.82
CA LEU A 146 -5.14 -9.46 -15.85
C LEU A 146 -3.78 -10.13 -15.67
N GLY A 147 -2.77 -9.34 -15.34
CA GLY A 147 -1.47 -9.83 -14.90
C GLY A 147 -0.55 -10.30 -16.04
N PRO A 148 0.56 -11.00 -15.73
CA PRO A 148 1.62 -11.32 -16.69
C PRO A 148 1.17 -12.19 -17.87
N LYS A 149 0.07 -12.94 -17.76
CA LYS A 149 -0.42 -13.80 -18.84
C LYS A 149 -1.31 -13.07 -19.85
N ALA A 150 -1.87 -11.92 -19.48
CA ALA A 150 -2.67 -11.07 -20.36
C ALA A 150 -1.81 -10.15 -21.25
N GLU A 151 -0.52 -9.98 -20.94
CA GLU A 151 0.45 -9.19 -21.71
C GLU A 151 0.05 -7.73 -22.01
N ASN A 152 -0.88 -7.17 -21.22
CA ASN A 152 -1.44 -5.82 -21.42
C ASN A 152 -0.99 -4.81 -20.34
N GLY A 153 -0.06 -5.20 -19.47
CA GLY A 153 0.47 -4.35 -18.41
C GLY A 153 -0.42 -4.19 -17.18
N THR A 154 -1.59 -4.82 -17.12
CA THR A 154 -2.41 -4.87 -15.90
C THR A 154 -1.76 -5.74 -14.81
N LEU A 155 -2.30 -5.66 -13.59
CA LEU A 155 -1.83 -6.39 -12.43
C LEU A 155 -2.86 -7.41 -11.94
N LEU A 156 -2.36 -8.56 -11.55
CA LEU A 156 -3.06 -9.52 -10.72
C LEU A 156 -2.14 -9.85 -9.55
N ILE A 157 -2.53 -9.51 -8.34
CA ILE A 157 -1.72 -9.67 -7.13
C ILE A 157 -2.38 -10.73 -6.23
N TYR A 158 -1.55 -11.50 -5.54
CA TYR A 158 -1.98 -12.43 -4.50
C TYR A 158 -1.45 -11.93 -3.16
N ASP A 159 -2.31 -11.46 -2.28
CA ASP A 159 -1.94 -11.05 -0.93
C ASP A 159 -2.39 -12.11 0.10
N THR A 160 -1.54 -12.37 1.10
CA THR A 160 -1.79 -13.45 2.06
C THR A 160 -0.98 -13.29 3.34
N ASN A 161 -1.45 -13.90 4.43
CA ASN A 161 -0.70 -14.05 5.68
C ASN A 161 -0.24 -15.51 5.93
N GLY A 162 -0.61 -16.44 5.05
CA GLY A 162 -0.53 -17.88 5.27
C GLY A 162 0.59 -18.58 4.49
N SER A 163 0.94 -19.80 4.90
CA SER A 163 1.89 -20.67 4.18
C SER A 163 1.20 -21.89 3.54
N TYR A 164 -0.13 -21.92 3.53
CA TYR A 164 -0.91 -22.94 2.84
C TYR A 164 -0.95 -22.64 1.35
N LEU A 165 -0.28 -23.46 0.55
CA LEU A 165 0.00 -23.16 -0.86
C LEU A 165 -1.04 -23.68 -1.85
N ALA A 166 -1.95 -24.57 -1.45
CA ALA A 166 -2.92 -25.14 -2.39
C ALA A 166 -3.72 -24.11 -3.22
N PRO A 167 -4.23 -22.99 -2.66
CA PRO A 167 -4.94 -21.97 -3.44
C PRO A 167 -4.03 -21.10 -4.35
N PHE A 168 -2.72 -21.36 -4.34
CA PHE A 168 -1.72 -20.55 -5.02
C PHE A 168 -0.89 -21.36 -6.02
N GLU A 169 -0.44 -22.56 -5.65
CA GLU A 169 0.60 -23.32 -6.37
C GLU A 169 0.25 -23.60 -7.83
N ASN A 170 -1.02 -23.90 -8.12
CA ASN A 170 -1.48 -24.25 -9.47
C ASN A 170 -1.69 -23.03 -10.38
N VAL A 171 -1.69 -21.83 -9.81
CA VAL A 171 -2.02 -20.57 -10.49
C VAL A 171 -0.98 -19.47 -10.29
N MET A 172 0.13 -19.74 -9.59
CA MET A 172 1.17 -18.76 -9.28
C MET A 172 1.70 -17.99 -10.51
N SER A 173 1.68 -18.62 -11.68
CA SER A 173 2.16 -18.00 -12.93
C SER A 173 1.29 -16.86 -13.45
N TYR A 174 0.06 -16.71 -12.94
CA TYR A 174 -0.87 -15.62 -13.28
C TYR A 174 -0.66 -14.38 -12.42
N PHE A 175 0.14 -14.46 -11.33
CA PHE A 175 0.35 -13.32 -10.44
C PHE A 175 1.57 -12.48 -10.83
N SER A 176 1.37 -11.17 -10.81
CA SER A 176 2.37 -10.13 -11.00
C SER A 176 3.27 -10.00 -9.78
N ASN A 177 2.65 -10.07 -8.59
CA ASN A 177 3.30 -9.96 -7.29
C ASN A 177 2.59 -10.86 -6.27
N LEU A 178 3.33 -11.23 -5.23
CA LEU A 178 2.77 -11.78 -4.01
C LEU A 178 3.05 -10.84 -2.84
N GLY A 179 2.00 -10.34 -2.20
CA GLY A 179 2.06 -9.66 -0.92
C GLY A 179 2.02 -10.68 0.20
N TYR A 180 2.99 -10.65 1.11
CA TYR A 180 2.94 -11.43 2.34
C TYR A 180 2.82 -10.54 3.57
N GLN A 181 1.64 -10.55 4.19
CA GLN A 181 1.35 -9.85 5.43
C GLN A 181 2.11 -10.48 6.60
N GLN A 182 3.07 -9.74 7.16
CA GLN A 182 3.93 -10.21 8.26
C GLN A 182 3.93 -9.22 9.43
N TYR A 183 2.78 -8.60 9.70
CA TYR A 183 2.65 -7.55 10.71
C TYR A 183 3.25 -7.96 12.06
N GLY A 184 3.96 -7.02 12.67
CA GLY A 184 4.68 -7.21 13.94
C GLY A 184 5.89 -8.14 13.86
N SER A 185 6.37 -8.43 12.65
CA SER A 185 7.51 -9.34 12.44
C SER A 185 8.61 -8.69 11.60
N GLY A 186 9.85 -9.02 11.94
CA GLY A 186 11.04 -8.57 11.22
C GLY A 186 11.56 -9.55 10.15
N PRO A 187 12.81 -9.35 9.69
CA PRO A 187 13.41 -10.08 8.56
C PRO A 187 13.41 -11.61 8.67
N ASN A 188 13.43 -12.17 9.88
CA ASN A 188 13.40 -13.62 10.07
C ASN A 188 12.09 -14.26 9.53
N ARG A 189 10.95 -13.57 9.64
CA ARG A 189 9.70 -14.04 9.04
C ARG A 189 9.69 -13.82 7.53
N THR A 190 10.28 -12.72 7.08
CA THR A 190 10.46 -12.42 5.66
C THR A 190 11.27 -13.49 4.93
N GLU A 191 12.36 -13.96 5.55
CA GLU A 191 13.18 -15.03 5.00
C GLU A 191 12.42 -16.36 4.92
N LYS A 192 11.63 -16.71 5.95
CA LYS A 192 10.78 -17.91 5.91
C LYS A 192 9.78 -17.86 4.76
N MET A 193 9.09 -16.73 4.61
CA MET A 193 8.19 -16.48 3.47
C MET A 193 8.92 -16.65 2.15
N ARG A 194 10.10 -16.01 1.99
CA ARG A 194 10.90 -16.10 0.77
C ARG A 194 11.23 -17.56 0.45
N GLN A 195 11.69 -18.33 1.43
CA GLN A 195 12.00 -19.75 1.26
C GLN A 195 10.77 -20.57 0.85
N THR A 196 9.63 -20.38 1.50
CA THR A 196 8.38 -21.09 1.18
C THR A 196 7.96 -20.87 -0.27
N TYR A 197 7.84 -19.62 -0.71
CA TYR A 197 7.32 -19.31 -2.05
C TYR A 197 8.33 -19.54 -3.16
N THR A 198 9.62 -19.35 -2.90
CA THR A 198 10.66 -19.67 -3.90
C THR A 198 10.84 -21.18 -4.06
N ALA A 199 10.68 -21.98 -3.00
CA ALA A 199 10.66 -23.44 -3.10
C ALA A 199 9.47 -23.95 -3.93
N ALA A 200 8.34 -23.24 -3.92
CA ALA A 200 7.20 -23.50 -4.81
C ALA A 200 7.44 -23.05 -6.26
N GLY A 201 8.50 -22.29 -6.55
CA GLY A 201 8.85 -21.80 -7.88
C GLY A 201 8.42 -20.36 -8.18
N PHE A 202 7.91 -19.60 -7.20
CA PHE A 202 7.55 -18.21 -7.42
C PHE A 202 8.80 -17.29 -7.44
N PRO A 203 8.91 -16.33 -8.38
CA PRO A 203 10.11 -15.49 -8.48
C PRO A 203 10.31 -14.59 -7.26
N GLN A 204 11.51 -14.63 -6.67
CA GLN A 204 11.83 -13.81 -5.48
C GLN A 204 11.65 -12.31 -5.71
N ASN A 205 11.91 -11.82 -6.93
CA ASN A 205 11.76 -10.41 -7.31
C ASN A 205 10.30 -9.97 -7.49
N ARG A 206 9.33 -10.86 -7.27
CA ARG A 206 7.89 -10.57 -7.24
C ARG A 206 7.28 -10.66 -5.85
N LEU A 207 8.06 -11.10 -4.87
CA LEU A 207 7.66 -11.15 -3.46
C LEU A 207 7.73 -9.75 -2.84
N LEU A 208 6.71 -9.40 -2.06
CA LEU A 208 6.60 -8.16 -1.31
C LEU A 208 6.38 -8.48 0.18
N ALA A 209 7.22 -7.94 1.06
CA ALA A 209 7.02 -8.06 2.51
C ALA A 209 6.03 -7.00 3.02
N GLY A 210 5.01 -7.41 3.78
CA GLY A 210 3.94 -6.56 4.27
C GLY A 210 4.07 -6.15 5.72
N LEU A 211 4.04 -4.85 6.00
CA LEU A 211 3.96 -4.26 7.34
C LEU A 211 2.70 -3.39 7.47
N THR A 212 2.41 -2.88 8.66
CA THR A 212 1.22 -2.05 8.88
C THR A 212 1.48 -0.85 9.78
N PHE A 213 0.72 0.23 9.58
CA PHE A 213 0.62 1.31 10.55
C PHE A 213 -0.47 1.02 11.60
N PRO A 214 -0.39 1.62 12.80
CA PRO A 214 -1.43 1.51 13.81
C PRO A 214 -2.79 2.07 13.35
N GLU A 215 -3.78 1.18 13.17
CA GLU A 215 -5.16 1.57 12.91
C GLU A 215 -5.82 2.16 14.17
N GLU A 216 -6.69 3.15 13.97
CA GLU A 216 -7.57 3.64 15.02
C GLU A 216 -8.49 2.53 15.54
N GLY A 217 -8.64 2.43 16.86
CA GLY A 217 -9.47 1.41 17.52
C GLY A 217 -8.93 -0.02 17.47
N ASP A 218 -7.79 -0.26 16.81
CA ASP A 218 -7.21 -1.60 16.70
C ASP A 218 -6.41 -1.96 17.96
N HIS A 219 -6.74 -3.12 18.51
CA HIS A 219 -6.08 -3.67 19.69
C HIS A 219 -4.96 -4.64 19.31
N ASN A 220 -4.81 -4.99 18.02
CA ASN A 220 -3.69 -5.78 17.52
C ASN A 220 -2.46 -4.88 17.39
N ARG A 221 -1.67 -4.84 18.46
CA ARG A 221 -0.52 -3.95 18.56
C ARG A 221 0.71 -4.54 17.87
N TRP A 222 0.84 -4.30 16.56
CA TRP A 222 1.91 -4.86 15.71
C TRP A 222 3.28 -4.21 15.96
N TYR A 223 3.31 -2.91 16.22
CA TYR A 223 4.53 -2.13 16.48
C TYR A 223 5.57 -2.17 15.34
N ASP A 224 5.12 -2.13 14.08
CA ASP A 224 6.04 -2.12 12.94
C ASP A 224 6.82 -0.80 12.78
N THR A 225 6.33 0.27 13.39
CA THR A 225 6.98 1.58 13.48
C THR A 225 7.29 1.95 14.92
N ASP A 226 8.51 2.48 15.17
CA ASP A 226 8.93 3.04 16.47
C ASP A 226 9.63 4.40 16.24
N PRO A 227 8.95 5.54 16.46
CA PRO A 227 9.53 6.86 16.21
C PRO A 227 10.66 7.23 17.16
N ASN A 228 10.76 6.57 18.32
CA ASN A 228 11.87 6.77 19.24
C ASN A 228 13.10 5.97 18.84
N HIS A 229 12.93 4.89 18.07
CA HIS A 229 14.02 4.00 17.65
C HIS A 229 13.86 3.50 16.22
N PHE A 230 13.86 4.43 15.25
CA PHE A 230 13.70 4.13 13.83
C PHE A 230 14.54 2.93 13.34
N LEU A 231 15.85 2.90 13.65
CA LEU A 231 16.77 1.85 13.18
C LEU A 231 16.45 0.44 13.73
N ARG A 232 15.62 0.33 14.78
CA ARG A 232 15.18 -0.96 15.33
C ARG A 232 13.77 -1.34 14.89
N SER A 233 13.05 -0.46 14.21
CA SER A 233 11.69 -0.73 13.74
C SER A 233 11.65 -1.84 12.69
N ASN A 234 10.53 -2.55 12.60
CA ASN A 234 10.33 -3.53 11.52
C ASN A 234 10.35 -2.80 10.16
N MET A 235 9.81 -1.58 10.07
CA MET A 235 9.84 -0.77 8.85
C MET A 235 11.26 -0.64 8.27
N HIS A 236 12.23 -0.24 9.09
CA HIS A 236 13.63 -0.11 8.66
C HIS A 236 14.26 -1.45 8.31
N THR A 237 14.16 -2.43 9.23
CA THR A 237 14.88 -3.71 9.08
C THR A 237 14.35 -4.53 7.90
N VAL A 238 13.03 -4.50 7.65
CA VAL A 238 12.40 -5.16 6.51
C VAL A 238 12.63 -4.39 5.21
N ALA A 239 12.67 -3.06 5.22
CA ALA A 239 13.04 -2.29 4.03
C ALA A 239 14.46 -2.61 3.56
N ALA A 240 15.42 -2.68 4.50
CA ALA A 240 16.80 -3.09 4.21
C ALA A 240 16.88 -4.51 3.64
N PHE A 241 16.20 -5.47 4.29
CA PHE A 241 16.14 -6.85 3.80
C PHE A 241 15.52 -6.95 2.40
N SER A 242 14.40 -6.24 2.18
CA SER A 242 13.64 -6.29 0.93
C SER A 242 14.45 -5.75 -0.25
N ARG A 243 15.21 -4.66 -0.04
CA ARG A 243 16.12 -4.08 -1.05
C ARG A 243 17.11 -5.12 -1.61
N GLU A 244 17.59 -6.01 -0.74
CA GLU A 244 18.63 -6.97 -1.08
C GLU A 244 18.08 -8.31 -1.58
N ASN A 245 16.86 -8.68 -1.16
CA ASN A 245 16.38 -10.07 -1.29
C ASN A 245 15.02 -10.22 -1.98
N LEU A 246 14.24 -9.16 -2.18
CA LEU A 246 12.84 -9.22 -2.64
C LEU A 246 12.56 -8.23 -3.79
N GLY A 247 11.33 -8.27 -4.32
CA GLY A 247 10.81 -7.26 -5.24
C GLY A 247 10.46 -5.93 -4.57
N GLY A 248 10.31 -5.93 -3.24
CA GLY A 248 10.03 -4.74 -2.45
C GLY A 248 9.19 -5.06 -1.21
N MET A 249 8.41 -4.07 -0.79
CA MET A 249 7.53 -4.17 0.37
C MET A 249 6.16 -3.56 0.10
N PHE A 250 5.20 -3.85 0.98
CA PHE A 250 3.99 -3.08 1.11
C PHE A 250 3.71 -2.65 2.55
N VAL A 251 2.89 -1.61 2.68
CA VAL A 251 2.44 -1.12 3.99
C VAL A 251 0.92 -0.97 3.99
N TYR A 252 0.26 -1.60 4.96
CA TYR A 252 -1.18 -1.48 5.18
C TYR A 252 -1.51 -0.24 6.03
N ALA A 253 -2.73 0.28 5.85
CA ALA A 253 -3.25 1.49 6.49
C ALA A 253 -2.33 2.72 6.32
N VAL A 254 -1.86 3.00 5.09
CA VAL A 254 -0.90 4.10 4.83
C VAL A 254 -1.43 5.48 5.25
N ASP A 255 -2.75 5.65 5.29
CA ASP A 255 -3.41 6.85 5.83
C ASP A 255 -3.10 7.09 7.32
N ARG A 256 -2.56 6.08 8.03
CA ARG A 256 -2.15 6.13 9.44
C ARG A 256 -0.64 6.30 9.64
N ASP A 257 0.09 6.72 8.61
CA ASP A 257 1.53 6.97 8.74
C ASP A 257 1.86 7.90 9.92
N GLY A 258 2.76 7.46 10.78
CA GLY A 258 3.19 8.17 11.99
C GLY A 258 2.19 8.16 13.15
N ARG A 259 1.11 7.39 13.08
CA ARG A 259 0.17 7.21 14.21
C ARG A 259 0.68 6.14 15.18
N THR A 260 0.14 6.16 16.40
CA THR A 260 0.44 5.20 17.46
C THR A 260 -0.84 4.51 17.95
N TYR A 261 -0.68 3.47 18.79
CA TYR A 261 -1.80 2.80 19.49
C TYR A 261 -2.25 3.54 20.76
N GLU A 262 -1.72 4.74 21.00
CA GLU A 262 -1.97 5.52 22.20
C GLU A 262 -2.88 6.71 21.89
N GLU A 263 -3.57 7.21 22.90
CA GLU A 263 -4.36 8.43 22.74
C GLU A 263 -3.46 9.64 22.43
N PRO A 264 -3.89 10.54 21.55
CA PRO A 264 -5.20 10.59 20.89
C PRO A 264 -5.28 9.80 19.57
N ASP A 265 -4.18 9.24 19.07
CA ASP A 265 -4.16 8.56 17.77
C ASP A 265 -5.09 7.33 17.74
N PHE A 266 -5.23 6.65 18.87
CA PHE A 266 -6.09 5.48 19.00
C PHE A 266 -7.57 5.77 18.66
N SER A 267 -8.11 6.90 19.12
CA SER A 267 -9.53 7.24 18.95
C SER A 267 -9.80 8.32 17.89
N HIS A 268 -8.75 8.98 17.38
CA HIS A 268 -8.90 10.11 16.46
C HIS A 268 -8.18 9.92 15.12
N ILE A 269 -8.75 10.56 14.09
CA ILE A 269 -8.16 10.64 12.75
C ILE A 269 -7.35 11.92 12.63
N ARG A 270 -6.10 11.79 12.16
CA ARG A 270 -5.17 12.90 12.05
C ARG A 270 -4.46 12.91 10.71
N LYS A 271 -4.06 14.09 10.28
CA LYS A 271 -3.31 14.27 9.04
C LYS A 271 -1.88 13.74 9.22
N THR A 272 -1.36 13.05 8.22
CA THR A 272 0.01 12.57 8.19
C THR A 272 0.89 13.39 7.27
N THR A 273 2.19 13.37 7.55
CA THR A 273 3.24 13.89 6.66
C THR A 273 3.80 12.82 5.73
N TYR A 274 3.35 11.56 5.90
CA TYR A 274 3.87 10.37 5.24
C TYR A 274 5.37 10.15 5.46
N ARG A 275 5.91 10.60 6.60
CA ARG A 275 7.36 10.57 6.89
C ARG A 275 7.91 9.15 6.85
N TRP A 276 7.18 8.18 7.39
CA TRP A 276 7.60 6.78 7.41
C TRP A 276 7.57 6.16 6.01
N THR A 277 6.49 6.38 5.28
CA THR A 277 6.29 5.87 3.92
C THR A 277 7.35 6.44 2.97
N LYS A 278 7.61 7.76 3.03
CA LYS A 278 8.69 8.42 2.28
C LYS A 278 10.04 7.80 2.61
N THR A 279 10.30 7.52 3.89
CA THR A 279 11.55 6.88 4.32
C THR A 279 11.66 5.45 3.80
N ALA A 280 10.61 4.64 3.93
CA ALA A 280 10.58 3.26 3.45
C ALA A 280 10.80 3.17 1.95
N ILE A 281 10.23 4.08 1.16
CA ILE A 281 10.48 4.18 -0.29
C ILE A 281 11.97 4.42 -0.57
N LEU A 282 12.59 5.35 0.14
CA LEU A 282 14.01 5.66 -0.03
C LEU A 282 14.89 4.46 0.32
N GLU A 283 14.60 3.76 1.41
CA GLU A 283 15.37 2.60 1.86
C GLU A 283 15.17 1.38 0.98
N THR A 284 13.93 0.98 0.70
CA THR A 284 13.65 -0.20 -0.15
C THR A 284 14.19 -0.03 -1.57
N LYS A 285 14.19 1.19 -2.11
CA LYS A 285 14.76 1.47 -3.44
C LYS A 285 16.25 1.79 -3.43
N GLY A 286 16.88 1.85 -2.26
CA GLY A 286 18.31 2.05 -2.12
C GLY A 286 18.81 3.44 -2.55
N TYR A 287 18.02 4.50 -2.34
CA TYR A 287 18.45 5.87 -2.65
C TYR A 287 19.68 6.25 -1.82
N PRO A 288 20.76 6.77 -2.44
CA PRO A 288 21.95 7.20 -1.71
C PRO A 288 21.68 8.38 -0.77
N LEU A 289 22.24 8.36 0.45
CA LEU A 289 22.04 9.42 1.44
C LEU A 289 22.47 10.81 0.94
N ASN A 290 23.55 10.88 0.16
CA ASN A 290 24.02 12.14 -0.43
C ASN A 290 23.00 12.75 -1.41
N GLU A 291 22.28 11.92 -2.18
CA GLU A 291 21.20 12.39 -3.06
C GLU A 291 19.99 12.86 -2.26
N ILE A 292 19.63 12.13 -1.21
CA ILE A 292 18.54 12.51 -0.30
C ILE A 292 18.84 13.86 0.37
N LYS A 293 20.08 14.06 0.84
CA LYS A 293 20.54 15.36 1.37
C LYS A 293 20.52 16.45 0.31
N ALA A 294 20.94 16.16 -0.92
CA ALA A 294 20.89 17.14 -2.00
C ALA A 294 19.45 17.59 -2.31
N ALA A 295 18.48 16.67 -2.30
CA ALA A 295 17.06 16.97 -2.42
C ALA A 295 16.56 17.84 -1.25
N ALA A 296 16.96 17.51 -0.01
CA ALA A 296 16.64 18.31 1.17
C ALA A 296 17.20 19.74 1.10
N TYR A 297 18.44 19.94 0.63
CA TYR A 297 19.00 21.28 0.45
C TYR A 297 18.27 22.09 -0.64
N ARG A 298 17.86 21.45 -1.73
CA ARG A 298 17.01 22.10 -2.76
C ARG A 298 15.68 22.55 -2.17
N HIS A 299 15.04 21.68 -1.39
CA HIS A 299 13.79 22.01 -0.72
C HIS A 299 13.96 23.14 0.29
N LEU A 300 15.01 23.10 1.12
CA LEU A 300 15.33 24.16 2.09
C LEU A 300 15.48 25.53 1.39
N LYS A 301 16.11 25.57 0.21
CA LYS A 301 16.23 26.80 -0.58
C LYS A 301 14.87 27.32 -1.07
N LYS A 302 13.94 26.43 -1.45
CA LYS A 302 12.58 26.81 -1.89
C LYS A 302 11.77 27.44 -0.76
N ILE A 303 11.88 26.89 0.45
CA ILE A 303 11.12 27.37 1.61
C ILE A 303 11.82 28.52 2.36
N ALA A 304 13.05 28.87 1.99
CA ALA A 304 13.83 29.94 2.62
C ALA A 304 13.07 31.27 2.81
N PRO A 305 12.22 31.73 1.85
CA PRO A 305 11.43 32.95 2.05
C PRO A 305 10.36 32.87 3.15
N GLN A 306 10.01 31.66 3.58
CA GLN A 306 8.95 31.38 4.56
C GLN A 306 9.49 31.17 5.99
N ILE A 307 10.82 31.14 6.16
CA ILE A 307 11.49 30.85 7.43
C ILE A 307 12.53 31.92 7.78
N SER A 308 12.87 32.04 9.06
CA SER A 308 13.89 32.99 9.50
C SER A 308 15.31 32.55 9.09
N PRO A 309 16.28 33.48 8.94
CA PRO A 309 17.67 33.13 8.67
C PRO A 309 18.29 32.20 9.73
N ILE A 310 17.89 32.34 11.00
CA ILE A 310 18.35 31.47 12.09
C ILE A 310 17.82 30.04 11.88
N GLN A 311 16.52 29.91 11.57
CA GLN A 311 15.91 28.62 11.28
C GLN A 311 16.53 27.97 10.05
N TYR A 312 16.77 28.73 8.97
CA TYR A 312 17.46 28.23 7.78
C TYR A 312 18.82 27.60 8.12
N GLN A 313 19.65 28.30 8.91
CA GLN A 313 20.97 27.79 9.33
C GLN A 313 20.87 26.54 10.22
N LEU A 314 19.86 26.48 11.09
CA LEU A 314 19.59 25.30 11.90
C LEU A 314 19.23 24.09 11.03
N LEU A 315 18.27 24.23 10.13
CA LEU A 315 17.82 23.15 9.23
C LEU A 315 18.98 22.69 8.33
N HIS A 316 19.74 23.63 7.78
CA HIS A 316 20.93 23.30 6.97
C HIS A 316 21.93 22.43 7.75
N ARG A 317 22.19 22.77 9.02
CA ARG A 317 23.09 21.98 9.89
C ARG A 317 22.52 20.58 10.16
N GLN A 318 21.21 20.47 10.41
CA GLN A 318 20.55 19.19 10.66
C GLN A 318 20.62 18.29 9.42
N ILE A 319 20.40 18.81 8.21
CA ILE A 319 20.58 18.05 6.96
C ILE A 319 22.03 17.53 6.86
N ASN A 320 23.00 18.38 7.16
CA ASN A 320 24.42 17.97 7.11
C ASN A 320 24.72 16.83 8.09
N GLN A 321 24.20 16.91 9.31
CA GLN A 321 24.45 15.96 10.40
C GLN A 321 23.67 14.65 10.27
N ALA A 322 22.55 14.64 9.52
CA ALA A 322 21.73 13.45 9.36
C ALA A 322 22.53 12.25 8.82
N THR A 323 22.33 11.08 9.40
CA THR A 323 23.07 9.85 9.13
C THR A 323 22.28 8.83 8.31
N ASN A 324 20.98 9.06 8.14
CA ASN A 324 20.05 8.19 7.42
C ASN A 324 18.88 8.99 6.81
N ALA A 325 18.07 8.34 5.98
CA ALA A 325 16.95 8.97 5.28
C ALA A 325 15.87 9.50 6.23
N PHE A 326 15.61 8.78 7.33
CA PHE A 326 14.60 9.18 8.33
C PHE A 326 14.97 10.50 8.99
N GLU A 327 16.24 10.67 9.36
CA GLU A 327 16.75 11.91 9.94
C GLU A 327 16.67 13.09 8.97
N VAL A 328 16.98 12.87 7.68
CA VAL A 328 16.82 13.92 6.65
C VAL A 328 15.35 14.32 6.50
N ASN A 329 14.45 13.35 6.41
CA ASN A 329 13.00 13.59 6.36
C ASN A 329 12.50 14.34 7.62
N SER A 330 13.06 14.00 8.78
CA SER A 330 12.69 14.60 10.07
C SER A 330 13.16 16.05 10.26
N VAL A 331 14.01 16.57 9.37
CA VAL A 331 14.35 18.00 9.34
C VAL A 331 13.11 18.84 9.05
N PHE A 332 12.27 18.39 8.13
CA PHE A 332 11.09 19.14 7.68
C PHE A 332 9.80 18.58 8.28
N MET A 333 9.74 17.27 8.49
CA MET A 333 8.52 16.56 8.83
C MET A 333 8.55 16.04 10.28
N LYS A 334 7.36 15.98 10.89
CA LYS A 334 7.11 15.21 12.11
C LYS A 334 5.97 14.25 11.84
N ASP A 335 5.73 13.32 12.76
CA ASP A 335 4.55 12.47 12.67
C ASP A 335 3.28 13.32 12.72
N ASP A 336 3.19 14.26 13.67
CA ASP A 336 2.14 15.28 13.69
C ASP A 336 2.35 16.35 12.61
N PHE A 337 1.39 16.45 11.69
CA PHE A 337 1.39 17.40 10.58
C PHE A 337 1.56 18.86 11.04
N ASN A 338 0.89 19.25 12.12
CA ASN A 338 0.94 20.63 12.62
C ASN A 338 2.28 20.99 13.29
N GLY A 339 3.07 19.98 13.64
CA GLY A 339 4.40 20.17 14.22
C GLY A 339 5.54 20.24 13.18
N ALA A 340 5.24 20.00 11.91
CA ALA A 340 6.21 20.00 10.82
C ALA A 340 6.65 21.43 10.45
N VAL A 341 7.89 21.56 9.97
CA VAL A 341 8.38 22.80 9.37
C VAL A 341 7.80 22.97 7.98
N ASP A 342 7.87 21.90 7.18
CA ASP A 342 7.18 21.81 5.89
C ASP A 342 6.79 20.33 5.65
N PRO A 343 5.51 19.96 5.82
CA PRO A 343 5.06 18.58 5.64
C PRO A 343 5.04 18.15 4.17
N THR A 344 5.26 19.07 3.22
CA THR A 344 5.24 18.80 1.78
C THR A 344 6.56 18.28 1.24
N PHE A 345 7.64 18.28 2.04
CA PHE A 345 8.93 17.73 1.62
C PHE A 345 8.79 16.26 1.18
N ASP A 346 9.25 15.97 -0.03
CA ASP A 346 9.31 14.64 -0.61
C ASP A 346 10.59 14.54 -1.43
N ALA A 347 11.56 13.78 -0.93
CA ALA A 347 12.88 13.66 -1.56
C ALA A 347 12.80 13.07 -2.97
N VAL A 348 11.91 12.09 -3.20
CA VAL A 348 11.73 11.45 -4.51
C VAL A 348 11.18 12.46 -5.51
N LYS A 349 10.17 13.23 -5.11
CA LYS A 349 9.64 14.33 -5.93
C LYS A 349 10.72 15.35 -6.27
N GLU A 350 11.49 15.80 -5.27
CA GLU A 350 12.58 16.76 -5.44
C GLU A 350 13.73 16.26 -6.32
N MET A 351 13.87 14.94 -6.49
CA MET A 351 14.81 14.34 -7.45
C MET A 351 14.21 14.26 -8.86
N GLN A 352 12.93 13.92 -8.98
CA GLN A 352 12.25 13.73 -10.27
C GLN A 352 11.89 15.05 -10.95
N THR A 353 11.46 16.07 -10.19
CA THR A 353 11.04 17.37 -10.72
C THR A 353 12.10 18.46 -10.54
N GLY A 354 13.26 18.10 -9.99
CA GLY A 354 14.37 19.01 -9.69
C GLY A 354 15.46 19.06 -10.75
N MET A 355 15.27 18.34 -11.87
CA MET A 355 15.93 18.56 -13.16
C MET A 355 15.10 19.54 -13.98
#